data_AF-J5UB54-F1
#
_entry.id   AF-J5UB54-F1
#
_cell.length_a   1.000
_cell.length_b   1.000
_cell.length_c   1.000
_cell.angle_alpha   90.00
_cell.angle_beta   90.00
_cell.angle_gamma   90.00
#
_symmetry.space_group_name_H-M   'P 1'
#
loop_
_entity.id
_entity.type
_entity.pdbx_description
1 polymer ?
#
loop_
_entity_poly.entity_id
_entity_poly.type
_entity_poly.pdbx_seq_one_letter_code
_entity_poly.pdbx_strand_id
1 'polypeptide(L)'
;MKKLLSLLCSAVIMFSFTACGNTSEKKEENQSSKENVVSTDEKKPEEQQKEEKKIEVGQTITSSSAEITIKKIEFSYDVLPDDVSGFYTHYPAEKGHVYIHVDTDVKNIQKQQLEADDILTVTADYNNGYQYSGDPIPEDSSTGFTYANITSIDPLSTLGVRYLIDCPQEVEESQNPVILKFMIDNEEYVYKMR
;
A
#
# COMPACT_ATOMS: atom_id res chain seq x y z
N MET A 1 7.72 50.72 -15.40
CA MET A 1 7.05 51.63 -14.45
C MET A 1 5.72 51.03 -14.03
N LYS A 2 5.49 50.96 -12.71
CA LYS A 2 4.20 50.79 -12.00
C LYS A 2 3.56 49.39 -12.02
N LYS A 3 3.89 48.65 -10.96
CA LYS A 3 3.14 47.53 -10.37
C LYS A 3 1.72 48.00 -10.01
N LEU A 4 0.72 47.15 -10.20
CA LEU A 4 -0.61 47.34 -9.62
C LEU A 4 -0.95 46.12 -8.75
N LEU A 5 -0.73 46.35 -7.46
CA LEU A 5 -1.17 45.55 -6.32
C LEU A 5 -2.67 45.83 -6.14
N SER A 6 -3.51 44.78 -6.13
CA SER A 6 -4.90 44.89 -5.68
C SER A 6 -5.08 43.99 -4.47
N LEU A 7 -5.13 44.63 -3.32
CA LEU A 7 -5.38 44.07 -1.99
C LEU A 7 -6.83 44.47 -1.66
N LEU A 8 -7.72 43.51 -1.43
CA LEU A 8 -9.04 43.80 -0.85
C LEU A 8 -9.36 42.80 0.27
N CYS A 9 -9.30 43.32 1.49
CA CYS A 9 -9.81 42.70 2.72
C CYS A 9 -11.34 42.86 2.81
N SER A 10 -11.91 42.19 3.83
CA SER A 10 -13.26 42.32 4.43
C SER A 10 -14.24 41.22 3.97
N ALA A 11 -15.02 40.54 4.81
CA ALA A 11 -15.33 40.67 6.23
C ALA A 11 -15.90 39.34 6.79
N VAL A 12 -15.78 39.22 8.11
CA VAL A 12 -16.26 38.18 9.03
C VAL A 12 -17.79 38.05 9.03
N ILE A 13 -18.29 36.81 9.13
CA ILE A 13 -19.60 36.50 9.73
C ILE A 13 -19.44 35.31 10.69
N MET A 14 -19.51 35.59 12.00
CA MET A 14 -19.79 34.62 13.06
C MET A 14 -21.30 34.47 13.22
N PHE A 15 -21.78 33.25 13.48
CA PHE A 15 -22.97 32.87 14.29
C PHE A 15 -23.02 31.33 14.27
N SER A 16 -23.30 30.55 15.30
CA SER A 16 -23.48 30.72 16.75
C SER A 16 -23.66 29.32 17.35
N PHE A 17 -23.21 29.14 18.59
CA PHE A 17 -23.44 27.96 19.44
C PHE A 17 -24.91 27.85 19.89
N THR A 18 -25.41 26.62 19.97
CA THR A 18 -26.50 26.11 20.84
C THR A 18 -26.53 24.57 20.66
N ALA A 19 -26.80 23.71 21.63
CA ALA A 19 -27.24 23.84 23.01
C ALA A 19 -27.16 22.46 23.72
N CYS A 20 -27.05 22.51 25.06
CA CYS A 20 -27.54 21.58 26.10
C CYS A 20 -27.31 20.06 25.91
N GLY A 21 -26.61 19.33 26.80
CA GLY A 21 -26.52 19.46 28.25
C GLY A 21 -27.70 18.74 28.93
N ASN A 22 -27.45 17.54 29.47
CA ASN A 22 -28.13 17.11 30.70
C ASN A 22 -27.27 16.10 31.47
N THR A 23 -26.72 16.56 32.59
CA THR A 23 -26.16 15.75 33.67
C THR A 23 -27.16 15.79 34.81
N SER A 24 -27.51 14.64 35.38
CA SER A 24 -28.07 14.54 36.73
C SER A 24 -27.85 13.12 37.25
N GLU A 25 -26.73 12.93 37.94
CA GLU A 25 -26.56 11.87 38.93
C GLU A 25 -26.67 12.50 40.33
N LYS A 26 -27.46 11.88 41.21
CA LYS A 26 -27.08 11.66 42.62
C LYS A 26 -28.02 10.66 43.33
N LYS A 27 -27.36 9.61 43.83
CA LYS A 27 -27.53 8.87 45.11
C LYS A 27 -28.88 8.21 45.44
N GLU A 28 -28.85 6.90 45.72
CA GLU A 28 -28.78 6.33 47.09
C GLU A 28 -28.60 4.79 47.08
N GLU A 29 -28.10 4.26 48.20
CA GLU A 29 -27.68 2.88 48.44
C GLU A 29 -28.85 1.89 48.73
N ASN A 30 -28.55 0.62 48.46
CA ASN A 30 -28.72 -0.56 49.32
C ASN A 30 -29.86 -1.59 49.08
N GLN A 31 -29.38 -2.85 49.06
CA GLN A 31 -30.01 -4.15 49.37
C GLN A 31 -31.05 -4.82 48.44
N SER A 32 -30.54 -5.86 47.75
CA SER A 32 -31.00 -7.26 47.79
C SER A 32 -32.48 -7.55 47.49
N SER A 33 -32.75 -8.09 46.30
CA SER A 33 -33.31 -9.44 46.13
C SER A 33 -33.49 -9.83 44.64
N LYS A 34 -33.48 -11.15 44.43
CA LYS A 34 -33.47 -11.94 43.19
C LYS A 34 -34.58 -11.56 42.18
N GLU A 35 -34.25 -11.52 40.88
CA GLU A 35 -34.96 -12.28 39.83
C GLU A 35 -34.36 -12.11 38.42
N ASN A 36 -34.37 -13.24 37.69
CA ASN A 36 -34.46 -13.43 36.24
C ASN A 36 -33.43 -12.78 35.31
N VAL A 37 -32.40 -13.58 35.01
CA VAL A 37 -31.56 -13.46 33.81
C VAL A 37 -32.44 -13.76 32.58
N VAL A 38 -32.91 -12.71 31.92
CA VAL A 38 -33.33 -12.77 30.53
C VAL A 38 -32.06 -12.57 29.70
N SER A 39 -31.54 -13.66 29.16
CA SER A 39 -30.46 -13.64 28.18
C SER A 39 -31.01 -13.07 26.88
N THR A 40 -30.73 -11.79 26.65
CA THR A 40 -30.85 -11.19 25.32
C THR A 40 -29.65 -11.66 24.51
N ASP A 41 -29.89 -12.52 23.53
CA ASP A 41 -28.92 -12.94 22.53
C ASP A 41 -28.46 -11.71 21.73
N GLU A 42 -27.30 -11.15 22.11
CA GLU A 42 -26.54 -10.25 21.25
C GLU A 42 -25.89 -11.09 20.15
N LYS A 43 -26.50 -11.03 18.97
CA LYS A 43 -26.00 -11.63 17.74
C LYS A 43 -24.67 -10.98 17.35
N LYS A 44 -23.57 -11.62 17.75
CA LYS A 44 -22.22 -11.38 17.24
C LYS A 44 -22.24 -11.38 15.70
N PRO A 45 -21.68 -10.36 15.02
CA PRO A 45 -21.55 -10.40 13.57
C PRO A 45 -20.67 -11.61 13.19
N GLU A 46 -21.22 -12.55 12.43
CA GLU A 46 -20.43 -13.55 11.74
C GLU A 46 -19.55 -12.81 10.72
N GLU A 47 -18.28 -12.66 11.08
CA GLU A 47 -17.22 -12.25 10.18
C GLU A 47 -17.16 -13.30 9.05
N GLN A 48 -17.70 -12.94 7.88
CA GLN A 48 -17.54 -13.76 6.68
C GLN A 48 -16.06 -13.88 6.40
N GLN A 49 -15.50 -15.05 6.70
CA GLN A 49 -14.11 -15.38 6.47
C GLN A 49 -13.87 -15.43 4.96
N LYS A 50 -13.56 -14.27 4.36
CA LYS A 50 -13.14 -14.18 2.96
C LYS A 50 -11.84 -14.95 2.84
N GLU A 51 -11.82 -15.95 1.96
CA GLU A 51 -10.63 -16.74 1.70
C GLU A 51 -9.51 -15.84 1.17
N GLU A 52 -8.37 -15.83 1.87
CA GLU A 52 -7.19 -15.03 1.54
C GLU A 52 -6.57 -15.52 0.23
N LYS A 53 -6.52 -14.67 -0.80
CA LYS A 53 -5.88 -15.01 -2.07
C LYS A 53 -4.37 -14.91 -1.91
N LYS A 54 -3.65 -16.00 -2.16
CA LYS A 54 -2.21 -16.06 -1.94
C LYS A 54 -1.44 -15.82 -3.23
N ILE A 55 -0.29 -15.17 -3.11
CA ILE A 55 0.72 -15.07 -4.14
C ILE A 55 1.67 -16.26 -4.05
N GLU A 56 1.99 -16.85 -5.20
CA GLU A 56 3.12 -17.77 -5.37
C GLU A 56 4.15 -17.14 -6.32
N VAL A 57 5.42 -17.09 -5.91
CA VAL A 57 6.49 -16.57 -6.77
C VAL A 57 6.62 -17.45 -8.01
N GLY A 58 6.70 -16.83 -9.19
CA GLY A 58 6.66 -17.46 -10.50
C GLY A 58 5.26 -17.60 -11.09
N GLN A 59 4.20 -17.32 -10.32
CA GLN A 59 2.83 -17.33 -10.82
C GLN A 59 2.53 -16.04 -11.60
N THR A 60 1.76 -16.18 -12.68
CA THR A 60 1.14 -15.06 -13.39
C THR A 60 -0.27 -14.81 -12.86
N ILE A 61 -0.56 -13.55 -12.54
CA ILE A 61 -1.89 -13.04 -12.18
C ILE A 61 -2.42 -12.27 -13.38
N THR A 62 -3.63 -12.59 -13.82
CA THR A 62 -4.30 -11.85 -14.90
C THR A 62 -5.29 -10.85 -14.30
N SER A 63 -5.05 -9.58 -14.56
CA SER A 63 -5.98 -8.48 -14.26
C SER A 63 -6.79 -8.10 -15.51
N SER A 64 -7.59 -7.06 -15.39
CA SER A 64 -8.36 -6.44 -16.47
C SER A 64 -7.47 -5.71 -17.49
N SER A 65 -6.25 -5.34 -17.09
CA SER A 65 -5.30 -4.55 -17.89
C SER A 65 -4.01 -5.29 -18.25
N ALA A 66 -3.57 -6.24 -17.43
CA ALA A 66 -2.26 -6.87 -17.58
C ALA A 66 -2.21 -8.35 -17.17
N GLU A 67 -1.21 -9.05 -17.69
CA GLU A 67 -0.69 -10.30 -17.10
C GLU A 67 0.57 -9.93 -16.30
N ILE A 68 0.52 -10.12 -14.98
CA ILE A 68 1.59 -9.74 -14.03
C ILE A 68 2.24 -11.01 -13.49
N THR A 69 3.53 -11.18 -13.73
CA THR A 69 4.30 -12.33 -13.22
C THR A 69 5.27 -11.85 -12.15
N ILE A 70 5.12 -12.35 -10.92
CA ILE A 70 6.02 -12.01 -9.81
C ILE A 70 7.23 -12.94 -9.87
N LYS A 71 8.39 -12.46 -10.33
CA LYS A 71 9.61 -13.25 -10.51
C LYS A 71 10.34 -13.53 -9.21
N LYS A 72 10.38 -12.54 -8.32
CA LYS A 72 11.18 -12.59 -7.08
C LYS A 72 10.62 -11.66 -6.02
N ILE A 73 10.74 -12.05 -4.75
CA ILE A 73 10.47 -11.22 -3.58
C ILE A 73 11.63 -11.46 -2.60
N GLU A 74 12.37 -10.42 -2.23
CA GLU A 74 13.53 -10.54 -1.33
C GLU A 74 13.80 -9.24 -0.55
N PHE A 75 14.57 -9.33 0.53
CA PHE A 75 15.22 -8.14 1.09
C PHE A 75 16.46 -7.80 0.27
N SER A 76 16.72 -6.50 0.06
CA SER A 76 17.91 -6.04 -0.65
C SER A 76 18.43 -4.71 -0.08
N TYR A 77 19.75 -4.60 0.04
CA TYR A 77 20.45 -3.36 0.36
C TYR A 77 20.89 -2.59 -0.89
N ASP A 78 20.83 -3.21 -2.05
CA ASP A 78 21.13 -2.56 -3.33
C ASP A 78 20.36 -3.26 -4.44
N VAL A 79 19.37 -2.58 -5.01
CA VAL A 79 18.57 -3.12 -6.11
C VAL A 79 19.19 -2.71 -7.43
N LEU A 80 19.63 -3.73 -8.17
CA LEU A 80 20.23 -3.58 -9.49
C LEU A 80 19.18 -3.86 -10.58
N PRO A 81 19.29 -3.20 -11.76
CA PRO A 81 18.48 -3.53 -12.92
C PRO A 81 18.86 -4.90 -13.50
N ASP A 82 18.06 -5.41 -14.43
CA ASP A 82 18.33 -6.71 -15.08
C ASP A 82 19.61 -6.66 -15.91
N ASP A 83 19.89 -5.53 -16.58
CA ASP A 83 21.11 -5.31 -17.34
C ASP A 83 22.03 -4.30 -16.63
N VAL A 84 23.14 -4.80 -16.10
CA VAL A 84 24.20 -4.01 -15.45
C VAL A 84 25.40 -3.76 -16.37
N SER A 85 25.26 -4.01 -17.67
CA SER A 85 26.30 -3.74 -18.65
C SER A 85 26.32 -2.25 -19.01
N GLY A 86 27.49 -1.62 -18.92
CA GLY A 86 27.63 -0.20 -19.22
C GLY A 86 27.14 0.72 -18.10
N PHE A 87 26.49 1.82 -18.48
CA PHE A 87 25.96 2.81 -17.53
C PHE A 87 24.56 2.40 -17.07
N TYR A 88 24.33 2.42 -15.76
CA TYR A 88 23.03 2.12 -15.18
C TYR A 88 22.79 2.92 -13.88
N THR A 89 21.52 3.07 -13.54
CA THR A 89 21.01 3.54 -12.25
C THR A 89 20.65 2.33 -11.40
N HIS A 90 20.73 2.50 -10.09
CA HIS A 90 20.43 1.46 -9.11
C HIS A 90 19.92 2.13 -7.83
N TYR A 91 19.36 1.33 -6.92
CA TYR A 91 18.77 1.81 -5.67
C TYR A 91 19.49 1.21 -4.47
N PRO A 92 20.60 1.84 -4.03
CA PRO A 92 21.21 1.49 -2.75
C PRO A 92 20.30 1.95 -1.61
N ALA A 93 20.07 1.09 -0.62
CA ALA A 93 19.32 1.45 0.57
C ALA A 93 20.10 2.49 1.39
N GLU A 94 19.39 3.43 2.00
CA GLU A 94 20.00 4.36 2.93
C GLU A 94 20.54 3.63 4.18
N LYS A 95 21.44 4.28 4.91
CA LYS A 95 22.01 3.70 6.13
C LYS A 95 20.90 3.44 7.16
N GLY A 96 20.81 2.19 7.63
CA GLY A 96 19.79 1.76 8.59
C GLY A 96 18.46 1.38 7.95
N HIS A 97 18.43 1.30 6.62
CA HIS A 97 17.29 0.90 5.82
C HIS A 97 17.60 -0.35 5.00
N VAL A 98 16.54 -1.00 4.51
CA VAL A 98 16.55 -2.15 3.61
C VAL A 98 15.33 -2.05 2.70
N TYR A 99 15.47 -2.43 1.44
CA TYR A 99 14.31 -2.57 0.55
C TYR A 99 13.71 -3.98 0.69
N ILE A 100 12.38 -4.07 0.69
CA ILE A 100 11.72 -5.26 0.16
C ILE A 100 11.58 -5.04 -1.35
N HIS A 101 12.29 -5.86 -2.11
CA HIS A 101 12.33 -5.85 -3.56
C HIS A 101 11.36 -6.87 -4.12
N VAL A 102 10.32 -6.40 -4.79
CA VAL A 102 9.43 -7.23 -5.61
C VAL A 102 9.78 -7.03 -7.08
N ASP A 103 10.20 -8.10 -7.74
CA ASP A 103 10.53 -8.13 -9.15
C ASP A 103 9.37 -8.68 -9.97
N THR A 104 8.87 -7.94 -10.96
CA THR A 104 7.76 -8.36 -11.80
C THR A 104 8.02 -8.18 -13.28
N ASP A 105 7.43 -9.04 -14.09
CA ASP A 105 7.19 -8.79 -15.51
C ASP A 105 5.71 -8.46 -15.72
N VAL A 106 5.43 -7.33 -16.37
CA VAL A 106 4.07 -6.86 -16.62
C VAL A 106 3.83 -6.80 -18.12
N LYS A 107 2.89 -7.61 -18.60
CA LYS A 107 2.46 -7.60 -20.00
C LYS A 107 1.12 -6.89 -20.15
N ASN A 108 1.10 -5.82 -20.94
CA ASN A 108 -0.12 -5.10 -21.25
C ASN A 108 -1.00 -5.91 -22.21
N ILE A 109 -2.23 -6.26 -21.80
CA ILE A 109 -3.20 -7.00 -22.63
C ILE A 109 -4.32 -6.10 -23.22
N GLN A 110 -4.23 -4.79 -23.00
CA GLN A 110 -5.16 -3.80 -23.54
C GLN A 110 -4.79 -3.42 -24.98
N LYS A 111 -5.66 -2.63 -25.61
CA LYS A 111 -5.43 -2.02 -26.94
C LYS A 111 -4.78 -0.64 -26.87
N GLN A 112 -4.65 -0.10 -25.67
CA GLN A 112 -4.08 1.23 -25.37
C GLN A 112 -2.84 1.07 -24.51
N GLN A 113 -2.05 2.13 -24.38
CA GLN A 113 -0.91 2.14 -23.46
C GLN A 113 -1.39 1.98 -22.01
N LEU A 114 -0.60 1.25 -21.23
CA LEU A 114 -0.79 1.06 -19.79
C LEU A 114 0.29 1.84 -19.05
N GLU A 115 -0.11 2.79 -18.21
CA GLU A 115 0.84 3.59 -17.43
C GLU A 115 1.52 2.73 -16.35
N ALA A 116 2.83 2.88 -16.17
CA ALA A 116 3.59 2.03 -15.27
C ALA A 116 3.35 2.34 -13.78
N ASP A 117 2.74 3.49 -13.46
CA ASP A 117 2.34 3.88 -12.10
C ASP A 117 0.91 3.44 -11.74
N ASP A 118 0.18 2.79 -12.67
CA ASP A 118 -1.21 2.32 -12.49
C ASP A 118 -1.38 0.83 -12.84
N ILE A 119 -0.50 -0.02 -12.29
CA ILE A 119 -0.54 -1.48 -12.49
C ILE A 119 -1.07 -2.20 -11.25
N LEU A 120 -0.44 -1.96 -10.11
CA LEU A 120 -0.77 -2.53 -8.80
C LEU A 120 -0.15 -1.67 -7.69
N THR A 121 -0.63 -1.86 -6.46
CA THR A 121 0.06 -1.33 -5.26
C THR A 121 0.56 -2.47 -4.40
N VAL A 122 1.77 -2.35 -3.85
CA VAL A 122 2.30 -3.27 -2.84
C VAL A 122 2.45 -2.53 -1.51
N THR A 123 1.99 -3.15 -0.43
CA THR A 123 2.21 -2.66 0.95
C THR A 123 2.78 -3.78 1.80
N ALA A 124 3.86 -3.53 2.51
CA ALA A 124 4.36 -4.40 3.56
C ALA A 124 3.69 -4.07 4.90
N ASP A 125 3.15 -5.07 5.56
CA ASP A 125 2.63 -5.04 6.93
C ASP A 125 3.61 -5.81 7.83
N TYR A 126 4.43 -5.05 8.54
CA TYR A 126 5.40 -5.56 9.50
C TYR A 126 4.81 -5.56 10.90
N ASN A 127 4.98 -6.68 11.62
CA ASN A 127 4.63 -6.79 13.03
C ASN A 127 3.21 -6.29 13.38
N ASN A 128 2.24 -6.61 12.51
CA ASN A 128 0.81 -6.37 12.72
C ASN A 128 0.44 -4.87 12.84
N GLY A 129 0.86 -4.05 11.88
CA GLY A 129 0.36 -2.68 11.74
C GLY A 129 1.37 -1.63 11.28
N TYR A 130 2.67 -1.94 11.27
CA TYR A 130 3.67 -1.03 10.70
C TYR A 130 3.66 -1.19 9.18
N GLN A 131 3.10 -0.20 8.49
CA GLN A 131 2.85 -0.28 7.05
C GLN A 131 3.85 0.56 6.26
N TYR A 132 4.40 -0.04 5.20
CA TYR A 132 5.31 0.59 4.25
C TYR A 132 4.80 0.35 2.84
N SER A 133 4.72 1.39 2.01
CA SER A 133 4.22 1.30 0.64
C SER A 133 5.38 1.16 -0.35
N GLY A 134 5.15 0.39 -1.42
CA GLY A 134 6.13 0.20 -2.48
C GLY A 134 5.95 1.20 -3.62
N ASP A 135 7.07 1.73 -4.11
CA ASP A 135 7.11 2.57 -5.31
C ASP A 135 7.43 1.74 -6.57
N PRO A 136 6.70 1.96 -7.69
CA PRO A 136 6.99 1.29 -8.96
C PRO A 136 8.21 1.92 -9.65
N ILE A 137 9.16 1.06 -10.03
CA ILE A 137 10.40 1.42 -10.72
C ILE A 137 10.52 0.57 -11.99
N PRO A 138 10.20 1.13 -13.18
CA PRO A 138 10.33 0.39 -14.43
C PRO A 138 11.78 0.21 -14.85
N GLU A 139 12.06 -0.94 -15.45
CA GLU A 139 13.31 -1.23 -16.16
C GLU A 139 13.46 -0.32 -17.38
N ASP A 140 14.69 0.08 -17.67
CA ASP A 140 15.06 0.82 -18.85
C ASP A 140 16.37 0.29 -19.43
N SER A 141 16.36 -0.05 -20.72
CA SER A 141 17.53 -0.65 -21.39
C SER A 141 18.73 0.28 -21.55
N SER A 142 18.55 1.60 -21.39
CA SER A 142 19.64 2.57 -21.57
C SER A 142 20.24 3.05 -20.26
N THR A 143 19.44 3.05 -19.20
CA THR A 143 19.77 3.63 -17.91
C THR A 143 19.58 2.66 -16.75
N GLY A 144 19.20 1.41 -16.98
CA GLY A 144 18.87 0.44 -15.94
C GLY A 144 17.45 0.63 -15.42
N PHE A 145 17.17 1.78 -14.81
CA PHE A 145 15.84 2.14 -14.33
C PHE A 145 15.40 3.54 -14.77
N THR A 146 14.08 3.73 -14.86
CA THR A 146 13.43 5.01 -15.12
C THR A 146 12.30 5.28 -14.10
N TYR A 147 11.55 6.38 -14.27
CA TYR A 147 10.44 6.75 -13.40
C TYR A 147 9.10 6.25 -13.97
N ALA A 148 8.25 5.67 -13.11
CA ALA A 148 6.95 5.14 -13.53
C ALA A 148 6.00 6.18 -14.12
N ASN A 149 5.98 7.40 -13.56
CA ASN A 149 5.08 8.48 -13.95
C ASN A 149 5.32 9.09 -15.35
N ILE A 150 6.36 8.64 -16.06
CA ILE A 150 6.67 9.04 -17.44
C ILE A 150 6.84 7.82 -18.36
N THR A 151 6.48 6.63 -17.87
CA THR A 151 6.72 5.37 -18.56
C THR A 151 5.40 4.65 -18.78
N SER A 152 5.19 4.18 -19.99
CA SER A 152 4.01 3.42 -20.39
C SER A 152 4.40 2.13 -21.09
N ILE A 153 3.61 1.08 -20.92
CA ILE A 153 3.76 -0.21 -21.58
C ILE A 153 2.85 -0.24 -22.82
N ASP A 154 3.43 -0.39 -24.00
CA ASP A 154 2.67 -0.49 -25.24
C ASP A 154 1.78 -1.76 -25.30
N PRO A 155 0.69 -1.75 -26.09
CA PRO A 155 -0.17 -2.91 -26.26
C PRO A 155 0.62 -4.19 -26.61
N LEU A 156 0.35 -5.27 -25.88
CA LEU A 156 0.97 -6.60 -26.05
C LEU A 156 2.47 -6.67 -25.76
N SER A 157 3.09 -5.59 -25.28
CA SER A 157 4.48 -5.56 -24.83
C SER A 157 4.58 -5.95 -23.35
N THR A 158 5.76 -6.42 -22.96
CA THR A 158 6.12 -6.73 -21.57
C THR A 158 7.21 -5.77 -21.10
N LEU A 159 7.08 -5.29 -19.87
CA LEU A 159 8.08 -4.47 -19.19
C LEU A 159 8.36 -5.05 -17.80
N GLY A 160 9.64 -5.08 -17.42
CA GLY A 160 10.03 -5.34 -16.04
C GLY A 160 9.69 -4.13 -15.15
N VAL A 161 8.95 -4.34 -14.07
CA VAL A 161 8.63 -3.28 -13.10
C VAL A 161 8.96 -3.78 -11.71
N ARG A 162 9.86 -3.08 -11.02
CA ARG A 162 10.19 -3.36 -9.62
C ARG A 162 9.21 -2.62 -8.72
N TYR A 163 8.84 -3.20 -7.59
CA TYR A 163 8.19 -2.47 -6.51
C TYR A 163 9.14 -2.49 -5.32
N LEU A 164 9.64 -1.30 -4.96
CA LEU A 164 10.62 -1.13 -3.90
C LEU A 164 9.93 -0.55 -2.68
N ILE A 165 9.93 -1.30 -1.58
CA ILE A 165 9.35 -0.86 -0.32
C ILE A 165 10.50 -0.54 0.63
N ASP A 166 10.76 0.76 0.85
CA ASP A 166 11.79 1.20 1.79
C ASP A 166 11.35 0.95 3.24
N CYS A 167 12.14 0.18 3.97
CA CYS A 167 11.86 -0.25 5.34
C CYS A 167 13.06 0.06 6.26
N PRO A 168 12.82 0.36 7.54
CA PRO A 168 13.88 0.26 8.54
C PRO A 168 14.52 -1.12 8.55
N GLN A 169 15.83 -1.20 8.76
CA GLN A 169 16.61 -2.44 8.72
C GLN A 169 16.09 -3.52 9.69
N GLU A 170 15.43 -3.14 10.80
CA GLU A 170 14.81 -4.08 11.73
C GLU A 170 13.76 -5.01 11.09
N VAL A 171 13.16 -4.58 9.97
CA VAL A 171 12.16 -5.38 9.25
C VAL A 171 12.80 -6.65 8.70
N GLU A 172 14.05 -6.59 8.24
CA GLU A 172 14.80 -7.78 7.84
C GLU A 172 15.36 -8.54 9.07
N GLU A 173 16.01 -7.82 10.00
CA GLU A 173 16.83 -8.43 11.06
C GLU A 173 16.03 -9.10 12.18
N SER A 174 14.80 -8.65 12.43
CA SER A 174 13.94 -9.25 13.45
C SER A 174 13.34 -10.59 13.00
N GLN A 175 12.59 -11.24 13.90
CA GLN A 175 11.81 -12.44 13.59
C GLN A 175 10.30 -12.15 13.53
N ASN A 176 9.92 -10.87 13.56
CA ASN A 176 8.53 -10.47 13.51
C ASN A 176 7.94 -10.75 12.12
N PRO A 177 6.63 -10.99 12.01
CA PRO A 177 6.00 -11.31 10.73
C PRO A 177 6.10 -10.16 9.74
N VAL A 178 6.24 -10.51 8.46
CA VAL A 178 6.20 -9.57 7.33
C VAL A 178 5.25 -10.13 6.28
N ILE A 179 4.16 -9.40 6.04
CA ILE A 179 3.12 -9.77 5.08
C ILE A 179 3.06 -8.71 3.99
N LEU A 180 3.23 -9.11 2.74
CA LEU A 180 3.02 -8.22 1.59
C LEU A 180 1.59 -8.35 1.09
N LYS A 181 0.92 -7.21 0.91
CA LYS A 181 -0.43 -7.09 0.35
C LYS A 181 -0.33 -6.41 -1.01
N PHE A 182 -0.84 -7.09 -2.02
CA PHE A 182 -0.89 -6.63 -3.41
C PHE A 182 -2.34 -6.30 -3.73
N MET A 183 -2.61 -5.05 -4.13
CA MET A 183 -3.92 -4.68 -4.66
C MET A 183 -3.85 -4.63 -6.19
N ILE A 184 -4.62 -5.49 -6.84
CA ILE A 184 -4.74 -5.59 -8.30
C ILE A 184 -6.24 -5.60 -8.61
N ASP A 185 -6.76 -4.66 -9.42
CA ASP A 185 -8.20 -4.54 -9.73
C ASP A 185 -9.14 -4.51 -8.50
N ASN A 186 -8.75 -3.86 -7.41
CA ASN A 186 -9.46 -3.87 -6.11
C ASN A 186 -9.53 -5.23 -5.42
N GLU A 187 -8.73 -6.19 -5.87
CA GLU A 187 -8.56 -7.49 -5.24
C GLU A 187 -7.24 -7.53 -4.47
N GLU A 188 -7.33 -7.94 -3.20
CA GLU A 188 -6.15 -8.13 -2.34
C GLU A 188 -5.60 -9.54 -2.50
N TYR A 189 -4.31 -9.63 -2.80
CA TYR A 189 -3.51 -10.85 -2.74
C TYR A 189 -2.43 -10.70 -1.66
N VAL A 190 -2.07 -11.82 -1.04
CA VAL A 190 -1.15 -11.82 0.10
C VAL A 190 0.03 -12.74 -0.13
N TYR A 191 1.22 -12.26 0.21
CA TYR A 191 2.44 -13.05 0.32
C TYR A 191 2.98 -12.98 1.74
N LYS A 192 3.12 -14.14 2.40
CA LYS A 192 3.73 -14.23 3.73
C LYS A 192 5.23 -14.41 3.53
N MET A 193 5.97 -13.31 3.65
CA MET A 193 7.42 -13.29 3.47
C MET A 193 8.13 -13.93 4.66
N ARG A 194 7.59 -13.69 5.87
CA ARG A 194 7.99 -14.33 7.12
C ARG A 194 6.83 -14.37 8.10
#